data_AF-A0A961YE80-F1
#
_entry.id   AF-A0A961YE80-F1
#
_cell.length_a   1.000
_cell.length_b   1.000
_cell.length_c   1.000
_cell.angle_alpha   90.00
_cell.angle_beta   90.00
_cell.angle_gamma   90.00
#
_symmetry.space_group_name_H-M   'P 1'
#
loop_
_entity.id
_entity.type
_entity.pdbx_description
1 polymer ?
#
loop_
_entity_poly.entity_id
_entity_poly.type
_entity_poly.pdbx_seq_one_letter_code
_entity_poly.pdbx_strand_id
1 'polypeptide(L)'
;MYVARVPIAESEADTATDAILGAIWPETSAAAALEIDKAWRLEAYYTEAPEEADIARIVSQALGRDVSPDSVSVEQIAEQNWVQTSLEALPPVTAGRFIVHGHHDRGRVKPNQIGIEIEAGLAFGTGHHGTTKGCLVAINDVLKRLKPVNALDIGTGTGVLAIALARAAHVPVLATDIDRDAVTVSLENVRANAAREEVRVVLADGVKAASVTDAGPYDLIVANILANPLVAMATGISRLAVPGATLILSGLLTWQGRQVIAAYRNRGFVLVRRHAIDGWLTLVMEKA
;
A
#
# COMPACT_ATOMS: atom_id res chain seq x y z
N MET A 1 1.57 -17.86 -10.46
CA MET A 1 2.25 -16.75 -11.15
C MET A 1 3.42 -17.33 -11.94
N TYR A 2 3.78 -16.70 -13.05
CA TYR A 2 4.91 -17.10 -13.88
C TYR A 2 5.95 -16.00 -13.91
N VAL A 3 7.22 -16.37 -13.98
CA VAL A 3 8.32 -15.42 -14.21
C VAL A 3 9.03 -15.80 -15.50
N ALA A 4 9.11 -14.84 -16.41
CA ALA A 4 9.97 -14.91 -17.58
C ALA A 4 11.29 -14.21 -17.29
N ARG A 5 12.40 -14.82 -17.67
CA ARG A 5 13.73 -14.22 -17.54
C ARG A 5 14.41 -14.12 -18.89
N VAL A 6 14.96 -12.94 -19.18
CA VAL A 6 15.65 -12.64 -20.43
C VAL A 6 17.05 -12.09 -20.13
N PRO A 7 18.12 -12.72 -20.62
CA PRO A 7 19.47 -12.17 -20.54
C PRO A 7 19.58 -10.84 -21.31
N ILE A 8 20.06 -9.82 -20.62
CA ILE A 8 20.24 -8.47 -21.18
C ILE A 8 21.57 -7.88 -20.69
N ALA A 9 22.06 -6.83 -21.35
CA ALA A 9 23.15 -6.02 -20.82
C ALA A 9 22.61 -4.92 -19.89
N GLU A 10 23.48 -4.37 -19.03
CA GLU A 10 23.14 -3.23 -18.16
C GLU A 10 22.57 -2.05 -18.96
N SER A 11 23.18 -1.75 -20.11
CA SER A 11 22.75 -0.67 -21.01
C SER A 11 21.36 -0.88 -21.62
N GLU A 12 20.82 -2.09 -21.54
CA GLU A 12 19.53 -2.48 -22.13
C GLU A 12 18.40 -2.52 -21.09
N ALA A 13 18.72 -2.36 -19.80
CA ALA A 13 17.82 -2.53 -18.66
C ALA A 13 16.53 -1.73 -18.78
N ASP A 14 16.63 -0.40 -18.96
CA ASP A 14 15.47 0.49 -19.03
C ASP A 14 14.62 0.19 -20.27
N THR A 15 15.26 0.06 -21.44
CA THR A 15 14.56 -0.17 -22.72
C THR A 15 13.82 -1.51 -22.74
N ALA A 16 14.44 -2.59 -22.24
CA ALA A 16 13.80 -3.90 -22.17
C ALA A 16 12.64 -3.92 -21.17
N THR A 17 12.80 -3.24 -20.03
CA THR A 17 11.76 -3.14 -18.99
C THR A 17 10.55 -2.36 -19.50
N ASP A 18 10.77 -1.18 -20.10
CA ASP A 18 9.70 -0.35 -20.67
C ASP A 18 8.92 -1.09 -21.77
N ALA A 19 9.62 -1.84 -22.62
CA ALA A 19 8.99 -2.61 -23.70
C ALA A 19 8.05 -3.70 -23.19
N ILE A 20 8.46 -4.43 -22.15
CA ILE A 20 7.64 -5.46 -21.53
C ILE A 20 6.44 -4.85 -20.78
N LEU A 21 6.65 -3.77 -20.02
CA LEU A 21 5.57 -3.07 -19.32
C LEU A 21 4.57 -2.41 -20.29
N GLY A 22 5.01 -2.01 -21.48
CA GLY A 22 4.18 -1.43 -22.52
C GLY A 22 3.48 -2.44 -23.44
N ALA A 23 3.76 -3.74 -23.30
CA ALA A 23 3.17 -4.76 -24.15
C ALA A 23 1.69 -5.00 -23.82
N ILE A 24 0.84 -5.00 -24.86
CA ILE A 24 -0.60 -5.30 -24.73
C ILE A 24 -0.83 -6.80 -24.52
N TRP A 25 0.02 -7.64 -25.12
CA TRP A 25 -0.03 -9.09 -24.98
C TRP A 25 1.38 -9.70 -25.14
N PRO A 26 1.78 -10.64 -24.25
CA PRO A 26 1.10 -11.02 -23.00
C PRO A 26 1.05 -9.85 -22.00
N GLU A 27 -0.06 -9.72 -21.26
CA GLU A 27 -0.22 -8.66 -20.25
C GLU A 27 0.71 -8.93 -19.06
N THR A 28 1.60 -7.99 -18.78
CA THR A 28 2.61 -8.14 -17.73
C THR A 28 2.13 -7.51 -16.42
N SER A 29 2.25 -8.22 -15.30
CA SER A 29 1.89 -7.72 -13.97
C SER A 29 2.96 -6.78 -13.39
N ALA A 30 4.23 -7.13 -13.57
CA ALA A 30 5.39 -6.32 -13.18
C ALA A 30 6.63 -6.77 -13.96
N ALA A 31 7.59 -5.88 -14.17
CA ALA A 31 8.90 -6.23 -14.73
C ALA A 31 10.01 -5.38 -14.12
N ALA A 32 11.21 -5.94 -14.02
CA ALA A 32 12.40 -5.25 -13.56
C ALA A 32 13.67 -5.89 -14.14
N ALA A 33 14.67 -5.06 -14.45
CA ALA A 33 16.02 -5.51 -14.75
C ALA A 33 16.87 -5.57 -13.48
N LEU A 34 17.60 -6.66 -13.29
CA LEU A 34 18.40 -6.93 -12.10
C LEU A 34 19.78 -7.49 -12.49
N GLU A 35 20.79 -7.18 -11.69
CA GLU A 35 22.10 -7.86 -11.73
C GLU A 35 22.12 -9.02 -10.73
N ILE A 36 22.36 -10.24 -11.22
CA ILE A 36 22.51 -11.45 -10.40
C ILE A 36 23.76 -12.19 -10.85
N ASP A 37 24.65 -12.50 -9.89
CA ASP A 37 25.96 -13.14 -10.15
C ASP A 37 26.80 -12.44 -11.24
N LYS A 38 26.75 -11.10 -11.27
CA LYS A 38 27.41 -10.23 -12.27
C LYS A 38 26.86 -10.35 -13.70
N ALA A 39 25.66 -10.89 -13.86
CA ALA A 39 24.94 -10.94 -15.12
C ALA A 39 23.62 -10.19 -15.01
N TRP A 40 23.32 -9.36 -16.01
CA TRP A 40 22.06 -8.63 -16.07
C TRP A 40 20.97 -9.48 -16.69
N ARG A 41 19.78 -9.42 -16.11
CA ARG A 41 18.58 -10.07 -16.63
C ARG A 41 17.35 -9.24 -16.39
N LEU A 42 16.43 -9.29 -17.35
CA LEU A 42 15.07 -8.82 -17.19
C LEU A 42 14.25 -9.93 -16.56
N GLU A 43 13.51 -9.64 -15.49
CA GLU A 43 12.48 -10.52 -14.95
C GLU A 43 11.11 -9.87 -15.16
N ALA A 44 10.19 -10.63 -15.75
CA ALA A 44 8.82 -10.19 -16.02
C ALA A 44 7.82 -11.19 -15.44
N TYR A 45 6.81 -10.69 -14.74
CA TYR A 45 5.86 -11.47 -13.95
C TYR A 45 4.49 -11.48 -14.62
N TYR A 46 3.90 -12.67 -14.75
CA TYR A 46 2.64 -12.89 -15.46
C TYR A 46 1.66 -13.70 -14.62
N THR A 47 0.36 -13.40 -14.77
CA THR A 47 -0.74 -14.17 -14.16
C THR A 47 -0.93 -15.50 -14.88
N GLU A 48 -0.83 -15.49 -16.21
CA GLU A 48 -0.88 -16.67 -17.09
C GLU A 48 0.52 -16.97 -17.66
N ALA A 49 0.74 -18.20 -18.14
CA ALA A 49 2.04 -18.57 -18.70
C ALA A 49 2.24 -17.86 -20.05
N PRO A 50 3.25 -16.97 -20.20
CA PRO A 50 3.57 -16.40 -21.50
C PRO A 50 4.32 -17.43 -22.36
N GLU A 51 4.25 -17.29 -23.69
CA GLU A 51 5.13 -18.02 -24.60
C GLU A 51 6.51 -17.35 -24.68
N GLU A 52 7.59 -18.13 -24.63
CA GLU A 52 8.97 -17.62 -24.72
C GLU A 52 9.17 -16.78 -25.99
N ALA A 53 8.57 -17.21 -27.11
CA ALA A 53 8.67 -16.56 -28.40
C ALA A 53 8.09 -15.14 -28.42
N ASP A 54 7.02 -14.88 -27.66
CA ASP A 54 6.41 -13.56 -27.58
C ASP A 54 7.28 -12.57 -26.80
N ILE A 55 7.83 -13.02 -25.67
CA ILE A 55 8.75 -12.23 -24.86
C ILE A 55 10.00 -11.91 -25.67
N ALA A 56 10.58 -12.92 -26.32
CA ALA A 56 11.77 -12.74 -27.14
C ALA A 56 11.52 -11.75 -28.28
N ARG A 57 10.35 -11.81 -28.93
CA ARG A 57 9.94 -10.86 -29.98
C ARG A 57 9.84 -9.43 -29.46
N ILE A 58 9.19 -9.21 -28.30
CA ILE A 58 9.03 -7.86 -27.71
C ILE A 58 10.40 -7.26 -27.38
N VAL A 59 11.24 -8.03 -26.69
CA VAL A 59 12.58 -7.57 -26.30
C VAL A 59 13.46 -7.35 -27.53
N SER A 60 13.38 -8.22 -28.54
CA SER A 60 14.16 -8.06 -29.78
C SER A 60 13.81 -6.77 -30.53
N GLN A 61 12.52 -6.45 -30.62
CA GLN A 61 12.04 -5.23 -31.27
C GLN A 61 12.51 -3.97 -30.53
N ALA A 62 12.48 -4.00 -29.20
CA ALA A 62 12.88 -2.86 -28.37
C ALA A 62 14.39 -2.61 -28.37
N LEU A 63 15.18 -3.68 -28.31
CA LEU A 63 16.64 -3.59 -28.24
C LEU A 63 17.31 -3.47 -29.62
N GLY A 64 16.58 -3.73 -30.71
CA GLY A 64 17.13 -3.71 -32.06
C GLY A 64 18.17 -4.82 -32.30
N ARG A 65 18.14 -5.90 -31.50
CA ARG A 65 18.97 -7.10 -31.65
C ARG A 65 18.11 -8.34 -31.50
N ASP A 66 18.54 -9.45 -32.07
CA ASP A 66 17.84 -10.71 -31.93
C ASP A 66 18.01 -11.29 -30.51
N VAL A 67 16.90 -11.64 -29.87
CA VAL A 67 16.83 -12.40 -28.62
C VAL A 67 16.21 -13.74 -28.98
N SER A 68 16.99 -14.81 -28.85
CA SER A 68 16.49 -16.15 -29.14
C SER A 68 15.42 -16.56 -28.12
N PRO A 69 14.29 -17.17 -28.54
CA PRO A 69 13.33 -17.78 -27.61
C PRO A 69 13.99 -18.78 -26.64
N ASP A 70 15.03 -19.50 -27.07
CA ASP A 70 15.76 -20.46 -26.23
C ASP A 70 16.55 -19.79 -25.09
N SER A 71 16.78 -18.48 -25.19
CA SER A 71 17.43 -17.69 -24.13
C SER A 71 16.43 -17.16 -23.10
N VAL A 72 15.14 -17.27 -23.38
CA VAL A 72 14.07 -16.88 -22.45
C VAL A 72 13.68 -18.10 -21.63
N SER A 73 13.74 -17.98 -20.31
CA SER A 73 13.23 -19.03 -19.42
C SER A 73 11.90 -18.59 -18.82
N VAL A 74 10.84 -19.38 -19.00
CA VAL A 74 9.57 -19.20 -18.31
C VAL A 74 9.42 -20.28 -17.25
N GLU A 75 9.30 -19.86 -15.99
CA GLU A 75 9.14 -20.77 -14.87
C GLU A 75 7.83 -20.47 -14.13
N GLN A 76 7.08 -21.53 -13.84
CA GLN A 76 6.00 -21.44 -12.87
C GLN A 76 6.61 -21.29 -11.49
N ILE A 77 6.46 -20.10 -10.90
CA ILE A 77 6.80 -19.92 -9.49
C ILE A 77 5.65 -20.46 -8.68
N ALA A 78 5.95 -21.44 -7.82
CA ALA A 78 5.04 -21.82 -6.76
C ALA A 78 4.65 -20.56 -5.98
N GLU A 79 3.42 -20.53 -5.46
CA GLU A 79 3.01 -19.60 -4.40
C GLU A 79 3.78 -19.92 -3.10
N GLN A 80 5.11 -19.91 -3.17
CA GLN A 80 5.99 -19.95 -2.04
C GLN A 80 6.35 -18.51 -1.72
N ASN A 81 5.63 -17.98 -0.73
CA ASN A 81 5.96 -17.07 0.36
C ASN A 81 7.39 -16.49 0.52
N TRP A 82 8.19 -16.30 -0.52
CA TRP A 82 9.45 -15.54 -0.44
C TRP A 82 9.20 -14.11 0.04
N VAL A 83 8.06 -13.53 -0.36
CA VAL A 83 7.57 -12.26 0.19
C VAL A 83 7.25 -12.40 1.67
N GLN A 84 6.53 -13.43 2.10
CA GLN A 84 6.20 -13.65 3.51
C GLN A 84 7.44 -13.86 4.39
N THR A 85 8.34 -14.78 4.01
CA THR A 85 9.58 -15.07 4.76
C THR A 85 10.55 -13.87 4.77
N SER A 86 10.60 -13.09 3.69
CA SER A 86 11.39 -11.84 3.64
C SER A 86 10.76 -10.75 4.51
N LEU A 87 9.42 -10.65 4.55
CA LEU A 87 8.68 -9.71 5.39
C LEU A 87 8.75 -10.08 6.89
N GLU A 88 8.74 -11.38 7.24
CA GLU A 88 8.92 -11.90 8.61
C GLU A 88 10.30 -11.57 9.20
N ALA A 89 11.31 -11.40 8.35
CA ALA A 89 12.68 -11.04 8.75
C ALA A 89 12.90 -9.54 8.92
N LEU A 90 11.88 -8.70 8.64
CA LEU A 90 12.05 -7.25 8.72
C LEU A 90 11.99 -6.74 10.17
N PRO A 91 12.91 -5.85 10.59
CA PRO A 91 13.00 -5.39 11.97
C PRO A 91 11.82 -4.50 12.38
N PRO A 92 11.41 -4.44 13.66
CA PRO A 92 10.29 -3.60 14.08
C PRO A 92 10.42 -2.14 13.64
N VAL A 93 9.33 -1.58 13.09
CA VAL A 93 9.31 -0.20 12.58
C VAL A 93 8.74 0.73 13.62
N THR A 94 9.54 1.71 14.05
CA THR A 94 9.05 2.78 14.92
C THR A 94 8.55 3.98 14.12
N ALA A 95 7.34 4.45 14.45
CA ALA A 95 6.71 5.61 13.85
C ALA A 95 5.99 6.45 14.92
N GLY A 96 6.68 7.45 15.47
CA GLY A 96 6.15 8.23 16.60
C GLY A 96 5.96 7.36 17.85
N ARG A 97 4.73 7.29 18.36
CA ARG A 97 4.39 6.43 19.52
C ARG A 97 4.16 4.96 19.15
N PHE A 98 4.09 4.64 17.86
CA PHE A 98 3.77 3.30 17.37
C PHE A 98 5.05 2.50 17.12
N ILE A 99 4.98 1.20 17.36
CA ILE A 99 5.96 0.23 16.91
C ILE A 99 5.23 -0.92 16.22
N VAL A 100 5.45 -1.09 14.93
CA VAL A 100 4.91 -2.21 14.14
C VAL A 100 5.91 -3.36 14.23
N HIS A 101 5.45 -4.55 14.58
CA HIS A 101 6.32 -5.71 14.80
C HIS A 101 5.62 -7.01 14.41
N GLY A 102 6.40 -8.05 14.10
CA GLY A 102 5.89 -9.41 13.99
C GLY A 102 5.71 -10.08 15.35
N HIS A 103 5.10 -11.26 15.36
CA HIS A 103 4.86 -12.05 16.58
C HIS A 103 6.14 -12.29 17.41
N HIS A 104 7.25 -12.60 16.74
CA HIS A 104 8.54 -12.91 17.36
C HIS A 104 9.19 -11.71 18.08
N ASP A 105 8.71 -10.49 17.82
CA ASP A 105 9.27 -9.25 18.35
C ASP A 105 8.41 -8.56 19.43
N ARG A 106 7.39 -9.25 19.97
CA ARG A 106 6.57 -8.73 21.10
C ARG A 106 7.41 -8.19 22.25
N GLY A 107 8.53 -8.86 22.57
CA GLY A 107 9.43 -8.46 23.65
C GLY A 107 10.20 -7.16 23.41
N ARG A 108 10.18 -6.60 22.18
CA ARG A 108 10.89 -5.36 21.82
C ARG A 108 10.04 -4.10 21.99
N VAL A 109 8.74 -4.25 22.29
CA VAL A 109 7.83 -3.13 22.53
C VAL A 109 8.09 -2.52 23.90
N LYS A 110 8.49 -1.24 23.94
CA LYS A 110 8.72 -0.54 25.22
C LYS A 110 7.39 -0.13 25.87
N PRO A 111 7.30 -0.01 27.21
CA PRO A 111 6.06 0.33 27.91
C PRO A 111 5.41 1.66 27.50
N ASN A 112 6.17 2.61 26.96
CA ASN A 112 5.67 3.91 26.48
C ASN A 112 5.29 3.92 24.99
N GLN A 113 5.32 2.76 24.32
CA GLN A 113 4.97 2.59 22.92
C GLN A 113 3.66 1.82 22.77
N ILE A 114 2.96 2.08 21.67
CA ILE A 114 1.82 1.30 21.24
C ILE A 114 2.35 0.25 20.26
N GLY A 115 2.42 -1.01 20.71
CA GLY A 115 2.73 -2.16 19.87
C GLY A 115 1.57 -2.48 18.93
N ILE A 116 1.89 -2.65 17.65
CA ILE A 116 0.97 -3.12 16.61
C ILE A 116 1.58 -4.38 16.00
N GLU A 117 0.99 -5.51 16.34
CA GLU A 117 1.40 -6.80 15.81
C GLU A 117 0.82 -7.01 14.42
N ILE A 118 1.66 -7.17 13.41
CA ILE A 118 1.22 -7.50 12.06
C ILE A 118 1.95 -8.78 11.67
N GLU A 119 1.19 -9.83 11.39
CA GLU A 119 1.74 -11.01 10.73
C GLU A 119 2.11 -10.59 9.30
N ALA A 120 3.41 -10.64 9.01
CA ALA A 120 3.90 -10.48 7.66
C ALA A 120 3.24 -11.55 6.78
N GLY A 121 2.48 -11.11 5.78
CA GLY A 121 1.73 -11.95 4.83
C GLY A 121 1.61 -11.21 3.49
N LEU A 122 0.85 -11.76 2.54
CA LEU A 122 0.68 -11.17 1.20
C LEU A 122 -0.04 -9.80 1.18
N ALA A 123 -0.63 -9.36 2.29
CA ALA A 123 -1.34 -8.09 2.37
C ALA A 123 -0.40 -6.89 2.58
N PHE A 124 -0.69 -5.77 1.90
CA PHE A 124 0.06 -4.52 2.01
C PHE A 124 -0.08 -3.88 3.42
N GLY A 125 0.99 -3.24 3.92
CA GLY A 125 0.93 -2.43 5.15
C GLY A 125 1.80 -2.88 6.33
N THR A 126 2.90 -3.61 6.12
CA THR A 126 3.82 -4.09 7.17
C THR A 126 4.62 -3.01 7.94
N GLY A 127 4.33 -1.72 7.75
CA GLY A 127 5.05 -0.60 8.38
C GLY A 127 6.37 -0.21 7.71
N HIS A 128 6.98 -1.10 6.94
CA HIS A 128 8.31 -0.92 6.33
C HIS A 128 8.33 0.02 5.13
N HIS A 129 7.18 0.20 4.47
CA HIS A 129 7.04 1.16 3.40
C HIS A 129 6.93 2.58 3.96
N GLY A 130 7.63 3.54 3.33
CA GLY A 130 7.60 4.96 3.71
C GLY A 130 6.18 5.54 3.80
N THR A 131 5.24 4.96 3.06
CA THR A 131 3.82 5.33 3.07
C THR A 131 3.11 4.99 4.38
N THR A 132 3.26 3.77 4.92
CA THR A 132 2.66 3.35 6.19
C THR A 132 3.30 4.09 7.36
N LYS A 133 4.63 4.20 7.36
CA LYS A 133 5.36 5.00 8.36
C LYS A 133 4.92 6.46 8.34
N GLY A 134 4.71 7.04 7.15
CA GLY A 134 4.16 8.37 6.96
C GLY A 134 2.78 8.55 7.59
N CYS A 135 1.85 7.61 7.36
CA CYS A 135 0.55 7.61 8.01
C CYS A 135 0.64 7.52 9.53
N LEU A 136 1.45 6.60 10.07
CA LEU A 136 1.59 6.43 11.52
C LEU A 136 2.19 7.68 12.20
N VAL A 137 3.16 8.34 11.56
CA VAL A 137 3.70 9.63 12.01
C VAL A 137 2.61 10.70 11.98
N ALA A 138 1.84 10.78 10.90
CA ALA A 138 0.75 11.74 10.76
C ALA A 138 -0.36 11.51 11.81
N ILE A 139 -0.78 10.26 12.04
CA ILE A 139 -1.74 9.88 13.09
C ILE A 139 -1.22 10.34 14.46
N ASN A 140 0.03 10.03 14.79
CA ASN A 140 0.62 10.45 16.06
C ASN A 140 0.63 11.98 16.23
N ASP A 141 0.86 12.74 15.17
CA ASP A 141 0.85 14.21 15.22
C ASP A 141 -0.57 14.78 15.32
N VAL A 142 -1.53 14.23 14.56
CA VAL A 142 -2.94 14.63 14.57
C VAL A 142 -3.54 14.39 15.96
N LEU A 143 -3.32 13.21 16.56
CA LEU A 143 -3.88 12.85 17.87
C LEU A 143 -3.29 13.66 19.05
N LYS A 144 -2.25 14.47 18.84
CA LYS A 144 -1.79 15.44 19.86
C LYS A 144 -2.73 16.63 20.00
N ARG A 145 -3.56 16.90 18.99
CA ARG A 145 -4.40 18.10 18.88
C ARG A 145 -5.88 17.76 18.72
N LEU A 146 -6.16 16.72 17.92
CA LEU A 146 -7.49 16.22 17.66
C LEU A 146 -7.82 15.07 18.61
N LYS A 147 -9.05 15.06 19.12
CA LYS A 147 -9.66 13.90 19.78
C LYS A 147 -10.78 13.41 18.86
N PRO A 148 -10.51 12.48 17.92
CA PRO A 148 -11.56 11.96 17.05
C PRO A 148 -12.60 11.22 17.88
N VAL A 149 -13.79 11.05 17.31
CA VAL A 149 -14.90 10.27 17.86
C VAL A 149 -15.25 9.12 16.92
N ASN A 150 -15.01 9.25 15.61
CA ASN A 150 -15.32 8.21 14.63
C ASN A 150 -14.35 8.25 13.45
N ALA A 151 -13.61 7.16 13.25
CA ALA A 151 -12.57 7.09 12.24
C ALA A 151 -12.88 6.10 11.10
N LEU A 152 -12.33 6.40 9.92
CA LEU A 152 -12.42 5.55 8.72
C LEU A 152 -11.02 5.29 8.17
N ASP A 153 -10.70 4.03 7.89
CA ASP A 153 -9.48 3.60 7.19
C ASP A 153 -9.86 2.98 5.84
N ILE A 154 -9.48 3.62 4.74
CA ILE A 154 -9.85 3.23 3.37
C ILE A 154 -8.66 2.56 2.68
N GLY A 155 -8.87 1.33 2.21
CA GLY A 155 -7.79 0.47 1.70
C GLY A 155 -6.90 0.01 2.85
N THR A 156 -7.52 -0.67 3.82
CA THR A 156 -6.90 -0.99 5.11
C THR A 156 -5.75 -2.00 5.00
N GLY A 157 -5.70 -2.82 3.94
CA GLY A 157 -4.69 -3.83 3.73
C GLY A 157 -4.59 -4.77 4.93
N THR A 158 -3.43 -4.79 5.58
CA THR A 158 -3.17 -5.53 6.83
C THR A 158 -3.96 -5.06 8.05
N GLY A 159 -4.66 -3.92 8.00
CA GLY A 159 -5.35 -3.35 9.17
C GLY A 159 -4.50 -2.45 10.06
N VAL A 160 -3.22 -2.24 9.71
CA VAL A 160 -2.23 -1.56 10.57
C VAL A 160 -2.67 -0.15 10.99
N LEU A 161 -3.28 0.64 10.09
CA LEU A 161 -3.69 2.01 10.37
C LEU A 161 -4.98 2.04 11.19
N ALA A 162 -5.94 1.17 10.88
CA ALA A 162 -7.13 0.99 11.69
C ALA A 162 -6.81 0.60 13.14
N ILE A 163 -5.89 -0.36 13.34
CA ILE A 163 -5.42 -0.77 14.66
C ILE A 163 -4.69 0.38 15.37
N ALA A 164 -3.84 1.12 14.66
CA ALA A 164 -3.14 2.28 15.22
C ALA A 164 -4.13 3.33 15.75
N LEU A 165 -5.17 3.64 14.98
CA LEU A 165 -6.23 4.58 15.37
C LEU A 165 -6.99 4.08 16.59
N ALA A 166 -7.48 2.83 16.57
CA ALA A 166 -8.21 2.24 17.68
C ALA A 166 -7.39 2.24 18.98
N ARG A 167 -6.14 1.78 18.92
CA ARG A 167 -5.27 1.65 20.10
C ARG A 167 -4.77 2.99 20.64
N ALA A 168 -4.66 4.01 19.80
CA ALA A 168 -4.21 5.33 20.25
C ALA A 168 -5.34 6.25 20.70
N ALA A 169 -6.47 6.23 20.00
CA ALA A 169 -7.59 7.14 20.23
C ALA A 169 -8.72 6.51 21.06
N HIS A 170 -8.83 5.17 21.11
CA HIS A 170 -9.90 4.44 21.78
C HIS A 170 -11.29 4.84 21.22
N VAL A 171 -11.41 4.82 19.90
CA VAL A 171 -12.62 5.21 19.16
C VAL A 171 -13.03 4.10 18.20
N PRO A 172 -14.31 4.05 17.80
CA PRO A 172 -14.74 3.24 16.68
C PRO A 172 -13.96 3.56 15.40
N VAL A 173 -13.51 2.52 14.72
CA VAL A 173 -12.83 2.60 13.43
C VAL A 173 -13.53 1.65 12.46
N LEU A 174 -14.05 2.21 11.37
CA LEU A 174 -14.43 1.40 10.21
C LEU A 174 -13.22 1.25 9.29
N ALA A 175 -12.87 0.03 8.95
CA ALA A 175 -11.80 -0.28 8.01
C ALA A 175 -12.40 -0.92 6.75
N THR A 176 -12.04 -0.44 5.57
CA THR A 176 -12.54 -0.98 4.30
C THR A 176 -11.40 -1.46 3.41
N ASP A 177 -11.62 -2.57 2.71
CA ASP A 177 -10.79 -2.97 1.58
C ASP A 177 -11.63 -3.52 0.44
N ILE A 178 -11.12 -3.42 -0.79
CA ILE A 178 -11.74 -3.97 -1.98
C ILE A 178 -11.40 -5.46 -2.15
N ASP A 179 -10.28 -5.87 -1.56
CA ASP A 179 -9.75 -7.22 -1.61
C ASP A 179 -10.23 -8.05 -0.41
N ARG A 180 -10.76 -9.25 -0.69
CA ARG A 180 -11.25 -10.19 0.32
C ARG A 180 -10.10 -10.75 1.17
N ASP A 181 -8.93 -10.93 0.58
CA ASP A 181 -7.78 -11.48 1.29
C ASP A 181 -7.23 -10.44 2.27
N ALA A 182 -7.14 -9.17 1.84
CA ALA A 182 -6.84 -8.04 2.73
C ALA A 182 -7.83 -7.94 3.90
N VAL A 183 -9.14 -8.07 3.64
CA VAL A 183 -10.16 -8.08 4.72
C VAL A 183 -9.92 -9.23 5.70
N THR A 184 -9.56 -10.40 5.21
CA THR A 184 -9.30 -11.59 6.06
C THR A 184 -8.08 -11.37 6.94
N VAL A 185 -6.98 -10.91 6.35
CA VAL A 185 -5.74 -10.58 7.08
C VAL A 185 -5.95 -9.44 8.08
N SER A 186 -6.66 -8.38 7.70
CA SER A 186 -7.00 -7.27 8.59
C SER A 186 -7.81 -7.74 9.79
N LEU A 187 -8.82 -8.59 9.56
CA LEU A 187 -9.60 -9.17 10.65
C LEU A 187 -8.71 -9.94 11.62
N GLU A 188 -7.79 -10.77 11.14
CA GLU A 188 -6.84 -11.55 11.94
C GLU A 188 -5.90 -10.66 12.77
N ASN A 189 -5.29 -9.65 12.15
CA ASN A 189 -4.43 -8.69 12.84
C ASN A 189 -5.20 -7.88 13.88
N VAL A 190 -6.46 -7.48 13.61
CA VAL A 190 -7.33 -6.84 14.60
C VAL A 190 -7.54 -7.75 15.82
N ARG A 191 -7.65 -9.07 15.63
CA ARG A 191 -7.72 -10.04 16.74
C ARG A 191 -6.42 -10.11 17.52
N ALA A 192 -5.29 -10.20 16.81
CA ALA A 192 -3.97 -10.30 17.42
C ALA A 192 -3.66 -9.08 18.30
N ASN A 193 -4.21 -7.91 17.94
CA ASN A 193 -4.04 -6.66 18.68
C ASN A 193 -5.15 -6.36 19.70
N ALA A 194 -6.06 -7.31 19.95
CA ALA A 194 -7.21 -7.13 20.85
C ALA A 194 -8.03 -5.85 20.57
N ALA A 195 -8.21 -5.52 19.29
CA ALA A 195 -8.87 -4.28 18.83
C ALA A 195 -10.25 -4.55 18.19
N ARG A 196 -10.87 -5.71 18.47
CA ARG A 196 -12.13 -6.14 17.83
C ARG A 196 -13.35 -5.31 18.25
N GLU A 197 -13.30 -4.72 19.44
CA GLU A 197 -14.41 -3.91 19.96
C GLU A 197 -14.44 -2.54 19.28
N GLU A 198 -13.28 -2.02 18.88
CA GLU A 198 -13.11 -0.73 18.24
C GLU A 198 -13.09 -0.82 16.72
N VAL A 199 -12.50 -1.88 16.13
CA VAL A 199 -12.28 -1.98 14.68
C VAL A 199 -13.26 -2.94 14.03
N ARG A 200 -14.11 -2.40 13.14
CA ARG A 200 -14.94 -3.19 12.23
C ARG A 200 -14.32 -3.17 10.84
N VAL A 201 -14.06 -4.34 10.27
CA VAL A 201 -13.52 -4.48 8.91
C VAL A 201 -14.63 -4.90 7.95
N VAL A 202 -14.73 -4.25 6.79
CA VAL A 202 -15.75 -4.55 5.76
C VAL A 202 -15.14 -4.63 4.36
N LEU A 203 -15.62 -5.58 3.56
CA LEU A 203 -15.33 -5.64 2.12
C LEU A 203 -16.15 -4.57 1.41
N ALA A 204 -15.49 -3.56 0.84
CA ALA A 204 -16.13 -2.46 0.14
C ALA A 204 -15.20 -1.80 -0.88
N ASP A 205 -15.74 -1.50 -2.08
CA ASP A 205 -15.08 -0.63 -3.06
C ASP A 205 -15.10 0.83 -2.60
N GLY A 206 -14.05 1.21 -1.87
CA GLY A 206 -13.84 2.57 -1.39
C GLY A 206 -14.91 3.00 -0.38
N VAL A 207 -15.71 3.99 -0.77
CA VAL A 207 -16.72 4.66 0.09
C VAL A 207 -18.16 4.47 -0.38
N LYS A 208 -18.40 3.54 -1.32
CA LYS A 208 -19.72 3.38 -1.97
C LYS A 208 -20.70 2.50 -1.18
N ALA A 209 -20.20 1.63 -0.31
CA ALA A 209 -21.06 0.67 0.40
C ALA A 209 -21.91 1.34 1.48
N ALA A 210 -23.16 0.87 1.64
CA ALA A 210 -24.07 1.38 2.67
C ALA A 210 -23.49 1.24 4.08
N SER A 211 -22.75 0.15 4.33
CA SER A 211 -22.02 -0.06 5.59
C SER A 211 -21.03 1.06 5.94
N VAL A 212 -20.52 1.79 4.94
CA VAL A 212 -19.61 2.93 5.10
C VAL A 212 -20.39 4.23 5.28
N THR A 213 -21.47 4.43 4.53
CA THR A 213 -22.29 5.65 4.64
C THR A 213 -23.07 5.70 5.94
N ASP A 214 -23.61 4.56 6.38
CA ASP A 214 -24.50 4.46 7.54
C ASP A 214 -23.73 4.52 8.87
N ALA A 215 -22.42 4.20 8.83
CA ALA A 215 -21.52 4.31 9.98
C ALA A 215 -20.83 5.68 10.09
N GLY A 216 -21.01 6.56 9.09
CA GLY A 216 -20.53 7.93 9.13
C GLY A 216 -21.48 8.87 9.88
N PRO A 217 -21.18 10.18 9.91
CA PRO A 217 -19.99 10.80 9.34
C PRO A 217 -18.73 10.56 10.21
N TYR A 218 -17.55 10.85 9.65
CA TYR A 218 -16.25 10.62 10.27
C TYR A 218 -15.51 11.94 10.48
N ASP A 219 -14.74 12.00 11.57
CA ASP A 219 -13.89 13.16 11.92
C ASP A 219 -12.40 12.91 11.68
N LEU A 220 -12.00 11.66 11.47
CA LEU A 220 -10.67 11.28 11.02
C LEU A 220 -10.74 10.20 9.94
N ILE A 221 -10.30 10.52 8.73
CA ILE A 221 -10.27 9.56 7.61
C ILE A 221 -8.82 9.36 7.17
N VAL A 222 -8.39 8.11 7.10
CA VAL A 222 -7.05 7.71 6.66
C VAL A 222 -7.20 6.88 5.40
N ALA A 223 -6.33 7.13 4.41
CA ALA A 223 -6.30 6.35 3.18
C ALA A 223 -4.85 6.27 2.67
N ASN A 224 -4.28 5.07 2.69
CA ASN A 224 -2.94 4.79 2.18
C ASN A 224 -3.02 3.96 0.90
N ILE A 225 -3.46 4.61 -0.19
CA ILE A 225 -3.75 3.98 -1.48
C ILE A 225 -3.23 4.84 -2.64
N LEU A 226 -3.32 4.33 -3.86
CA LEU A 226 -2.83 5.03 -5.04
C LEU A 226 -3.53 6.38 -5.30
N ALA A 227 -2.81 7.31 -5.93
CA ALA A 227 -3.28 8.67 -6.19
C ALA A 227 -4.58 8.74 -7.01
N ASN A 228 -4.73 7.90 -8.04
CA ASN A 228 -5.89 7.94 -8.92
C ASN A 228 -7.19 7.54 -8.20
N PRO A 229 -7.24 6.42 -7.44
CA PRO A 229 -8.34 6.12 -6.54
C PRO A 229 -8.66 7.26 -5.55
N LEU A 230 -7.65 7.88 -4.93
CA LEU A 230 -7.87 9.00 -4.01
C LEU A 230 -8.56 10.20 -4.68
N VAL A 231 -8.17 10.54 -5.90
CA VAL A 231 -8.79 11.62 -6.68
C VAL A 231 -10.21 11.25 -7.06
N ALA A 232 -10.44 10.03 -7.54
CA ALA A 232 -11.76 9.54 -7.94
C ALA A 232 -12.76 9.52 -6.76
N MET A 233 -12.28 9.19 -5.56
CA MET A 233 -13.12 9.11 -4.35
C MET A 233 -13.30 10.44 -3.61
N ALA A 234 -12.61 11.51 -4.00
CA ALA A 234 -12.58 12.76 -3.25
C ALA A 234 -13.99 13.31 -2.92
N THR A 235 -14.96 13.20 -3.84
CA THR A 235 -16.36 13.61 -3.58
C THR A 235 -17.03 12.76 -2.51
N GLY A 236 -16.88 11.43 -2.58
CA GLY A 236 -17.47 10.52 -1.61
C GLY A 236 -16.87 10.72 -0.23
N ILE A 237 -15.54 10.80 -0.13
CA ILE A 237 -14.83 11.07 1.13
C ILE A 237 -15.26 12.42 1.72
N SER A 238 -15.38 13.47 0.90
CA SER A 238 -15.86 14.78 1.38
C SER A 238 -17.25 14.73 1.99
N ARG A 239 -18.18 13.93 1.43
CA ARG A 239 -19.54 13.77 1.95
C ARG A 239 -19.58 13.03 3.29
N LEU A 240 -18.64 12.12 3.51
CA LEU A 240 -18.51 11.36 4.74
C LEU A 240 -17.80 12.12 5.86
N ALA A 241 -17.08 13.18 5.53
CA ALA A 241 -16.33 13.99 6.48
C ALA A 241 -17.19 15.09 7.13
N VAL A 242 -17.18 15.19 8.47
CA VAL A 242 -17.78 16.34 9.18
C VAL A 242 -16.98 17.63 8.93
N PRO A 243 -17.59 18.83 9.10
CA PRO A 243 -16.81 20.07 9.20
C PRO A 243 -15.72 19.94 10.29
N GLY A 244 -14.50 20.37 10.01
CA GLY A 244 -13.34 20.17 10.89
C GLY A 244 -12.70 18.77 10.84
N ALA A 245 -13.22 17.84 10.03
CA ALA A 245 -12.63 16.51 9.90
C ALA A 245 -11.21 16.57 9.31
N THR A 246 -10.34 15.69 9.78
CA THR A 246 -8.98 15.53 9.28
C THR A 246 -8.88 14.35 8.32
N LEU A 247 -8.20 14.55 7.19
CA LEU A 247 -7.78 13.50 6.27
C LEU A 247 -6.28 13.27 6.37
N ILE A 248 -5.87 11.99 6.39
CA ILE A 248 -4.48 11.57 6.22
C ILE A 248 -4.41 10.73 4.95
N LEU A 249 -3.87 11.30 3.88
CA LEU A 249 -3.80 10.68 2.55
C LEU A 249 -2.34 10.32 2.22
N SER A 250 -2.04 9.06 1.97
CA SER A 250 -0.70 8.56 1.65
C SER A 250 -0.73 7.66 0.41
N GLY A 251 0.34 6.90 0.15
CA GLY A 251 0.45 6.09 -1.08
C GLY A 251 0.85 6.91 -2.30
N LEU A 252 1.43 8.10 -2.08
CA LEU A 252 1.70 9.09 -3.12
C LEU A 252 3.20 9.23 -3.37
N LEU A 253 3.58 9.30 -4.63
CA LEU A 253 4.86 9.88 -5.01
C LEU A 253 4.81 11.41 -4.76
N THR A 254 5.96 12.02 -4.46
CA THR A 254 6.04 13.46 -4.14
C THR A 254 5.42 14.35 -5.22
N TRP A 255 5.58 13.99 -6.50
CA TRP A 255 5.02 14.72 -7.64
C TRP A 255 3.50 14.55 -7.81
N GLN A 256 2.93 13.43 -7.34
CA GLN A 256 1.48 13.18 -7.36
C GLN A 256 0.70 14.02 -6.34
N GLY A 257 1.37 14.60 -5.34
CA GLY A 257 0.69 15.37 -4.29
C GLY A 257 -0.14 16.54 -4.82
N ARG A 258 0.29 17.20 -5.90
CA ARG A 258 -0.41 18.37 -6.45
C ARG A 258 -1.83 18.03 -6.93
N GLN A 259 -1.98 16.94 -7.68
CA GLN A 259 -3.29 16.52 -8.19
C GLN A 259 -4.24 16.10 -7.07
N VAL A 260 -3.74 15.39 -6.06
CA VAL A 260 -4.53 14.98 -4.89
C VAL A 260 -5.00 16.21 -4.12
N ILE A 261 -4.10 17.14 -3.78
CA ILE A 261 -4.48 18.37 -3.07
C ILE A 261 -5.56 19.15 -3.83
N ALA A 262 -5.42 19.30 -5.15
CA ALA A 262 -6.40 20.01 -5.96
C ALA A 262 -7.79 19.35 -5.92
N ALA A 263 -7.85 18.02 -5.98
CA ALA A 263 -9.11 17.29 -5.90
C ALA A 263 -9.86 17.54 -4.57
N TYR A 264 -9.14 17.62 -3.45
CA TYR A 264 -9.76 17.84 -2.14
C TYR A 264 -10.01 19.33 -1.84
N ARG A 265 -9.20 20.26 -2.36
CA ARG A 265 -9.43 21.71 -2.20
C ARG A 265 -10.79 22.16 -2.74
N ASN A 266 -11.20 21.64 -3.89
CA ASN A 266 -12.51 21.95 -4.48
C ASN A 266 -13.70 21.40 -3.67
N ARG A 267 -13.43 20.67 -2.58
CA ARG A 267 -14.42 20.00 -1.73
C ARG A 267 -14.32 20.43 -0.27
N GLY A 268 -13.76 21.62 -0.04
CA GLY A 268 -13.67 22.27 1.25
C GLY A 268 -12.47 21.87 2.10
N PHE A 269 -11.50 21.11 1.59
CA PHE A 269 -10.32 20.75 2.37
C PHE A 269 -9.15 21.71 2.16
N VAL A 270 -8.46 22.02 3.24
CA VAL A 270 -7.19 22.76 3.24
C VAL A 270 -6.04 21.84 3.59
N LEU A 271 -4.90 22.02 2.93
CA LEU A 271 -3.69 21.29 3.28
C LEU A 271 -3.10 21.89 4.57
N VAL A 272 -2.88 21.06 5.57
CA VAL A 272 -2.32 21.45 6.87
C VAL A 272 -0.86 21.04 6.98
N ARG A 273 -0.50 19.84 6.52
CA ARG A 273 0.87 19.33 6.61
C ARG A 273 1.20 18.38 5.48
N ARG A 274 2.50 18.30 5.16
CA ARG A 274 3.09 17.29 4.28
C ARG A 274 4.19 16.55 5.03
N HIS A 275 4.23 15.24 4.93
CA HIS A 275 5.33 14.41 5.38
C HIS A 275 5.93 13.73 4.15
N ALA A 276 7.23 13.92 3.92
CA ALA A 276 7.97 13.21 2.88
C ALA A 276 8.94 12.24 3.58
N ILE A 277 8.76 10.94 3.37
CA ILE A 277 9.56 9.87 3.98
C ILE A 277 9.94 8.90 2.87
N ASP A 278 11.24 8.71 2.66
CA ASP A 278 11.80 7.73 1.72
C ASP A 278 11.20 7.83 0.30
N GLY A 279 11.00 9.06 -0.19
CA GLY A 279 10.43 9.34 -1.52
C GLY A 279 8.89 9.32 -1.60
N TRP A 280 8.22 8.95 -0.51
CA TRP A 280 6.76 8.88 -0.41
C TRP A 280 6.19 10.11 0.31
N LEU A 281 4.99 10.51 -0.08
CA LEU A 281 4.30 11.68 0.43
C LEU A 281 3.02 11.28 1.18
N THR A 282 2.88 11.79 2.40
CA THR A 282 1.64 11.79 3.16
C THR A 282 1.15 13.22 3.33
N LEU A 283 -0.13 13.45 3.05
CA LEU A 283 -0.82 14.73 3.16
C LEU A 283 -1.76 14.69 4.36
N VAL A 284 -1.70 15.72 5.20
CA VAL A 284 -2.72 15.96 6.22
C VAL A 284 -3.56 17.14 5.77
N MET A 285 -4.87 16.94 5.64
CA MET A 285 -5.82 17.95 5.19
C MET A 285 -6.95 18.09 6.21
N GLU A 286 -7.53 19.27 6.34
CA GLU A 286 -8.65 19.53 7.24
C GLU A 286 -9.82 20.12 6.45
N LYS A 287 -11.05 19.69 6.77
CA LYS A 287 -12.26 20.24 6.16
C LYS A 287 -12.60 21.57 6.83
N ALA A 288 -12.62 22.64 6.03
CA ALA A 288 -13.05 23.98 6.44
C ALA A 288 -14.54 24.03 6.80
#